data_AF-A0A3D2I869-F1
#
_entry.id   AF-A0A3D2I869-F1
#
_cell.length_a   1.000
_cell.length_b   1.000
_cell.length_c   1.000
_cell.angle_alpha   90.00
_cell.angle_beta   90.00
_cell.angle_gamma   90.00
#
_symmetry.space_group_name_H-M   'P 1'
#
loop_
_entity.id
_entity.type
_entity.pdbx_description
1 polymer ?
#
loop_
_entity_poly.entity_id
_entity_poly.type
_entity_poly.pdbx_seq_one_letter_code
_entity_poly.pdbx_strand_id
1 'polypeptide(L)'
;MVVGDDISISSGGKFTMPEGNVTVKAVFQVHSYGDWQIGDSEHWRQCSCGAVSEKTDHAGSDQDHKCDVCGKTLMEHTGGKATCRKAAVCEICGEEYGDLNPNNHSGKTGGWQKDNGKHWKVYDCCPAARAEEGDHNSVKDAAKAPACMDTGLTEGAHCGTCGEVLTKQETVKALGHD
;
A
#
# COMPACT_ATOMS: atom_id res chain seq x y z
N MET A 1 -20.56 -59.13 17.63
CA MET A 1 -19.51 -58.54 16.78
C MET A 1 -20.22 -57.61 15.82
N VAL A 2 -20.13 -56.31 16.09
CA VAL A 2 -20.70 -55.28 15.21
C VAL A 2 -19.67 -55.06 14.11
N VAL A 3 -20.05 -55.33 12.86
CA VAL A 3 -19.28 -54.91 11.69
C VAL A 3 -20.21 -53.96 10.95
N GLY A 4 -19.84 -52.68 10.98
CA GLY A 4 -20.68 -51.56 10.59
C GLY A 4 -20.84 -51.39 9.08
N ASP A 5 -21.86 -50.60 8.78
CA ASP A 5 -22.10 -49.74 7.62
C ASP A 5 -21.82 -50.32 6.23
N ASP A 6 -22.93 -50.63 5.56
CA ASP A 6 -23.04 -51.13 4.19
C ASP A 6 -22.31 -50.24 3.18
N ILE A 7 -21.32 -50.82 2.50
CA ILE A 7 -20.73 -50.27 1.27
C ILE A 7 -21.83 -50.17 0.20
N SER A 8 -22.18 -48.95 -0.20
CA SER A 8 -23.14 -48.69 -1.28
C SER A 8 -22.41 -48.40 -2.59
N ILE A 9 -22.64 -49.22 -3.63
CA ILE A 9 -22.09 -49.03 -4.98
C ILE A 9 -23.16 -48.42 -5.90
N SER A 10 -22.97 -47.18 -6.34
CA SER A 10 -23.88 -46.47 -7.24
C SER A 10 -23.24 -46.23 -8.62
N SER A 11 -23.09 -47.27 -9.44
CA SER A 11 -22.98 -47.06 -10.90
C SER A 11 -23.22 -48.32 -11.71
N GLY A 12 -24.45 -48.44 -12.24
CA GLY A 12 -24.79 -48.85 -13.62
C GLY A 12 -24.22 -50.13 -14.28
N GLY A 13 -23.40 -50.94 -13.63
CA GLY A 13 -22.80 -52.13 -14.23
C GLY A 13 -23.77 -53.30 -14.28
N LYS A 14 -24.53 -53.46 -15.37
CA LYS A 14 -25.43 -54.62 -15.54
C LYS A 14 -24.62 -55.86 -15.94
N PHE A 15 -24.40 -56.78 -15.00
CA PHE A 15 -23.87 -58.11 -15.28
C PHE A 15 -25.01 -59.07 -15.64
N THR A 16 -24.90 -59.77 -16.78
CA THR A 16 -25.86 -60.81 -17.18
C THR A 16 -25.12 -62.15 -17.19
N MET A 17 -25.64 -63.15 -16.47
CA MET A 17 -25.02 -64.49 -16.33
C MET A 17 -25.94 -65.57 -16.97
N PRO A 18 -25.38 -66.69 -17.48
CA PRO A 18 -26.19 -67.80 -18.00
C PRO A 18 -26.87 -68.62 -16.89
N GLU A 19 -27.91 -69.38 -17.24
CA GLU A 19 -28.70 -70.20 -16.31
C GLU A 19 -27.88 -71.38 -15.75
N GLY A 20 -27.32 -71.17 -14.56
CA GLY A 20 -26.60 -72.17 -13.78
C GLY A 20 -26.08 -71.58 -12.48
N ASN A 21 -25.79 -72.42 -11.49
CA ASN A 21 -25.21 -71.98 -10.22
C ASN A 21 -23.79 -71.46 -10.42
N VAL A 22 -23.62 -70.15 -10.61
CA VAL A 22 -22.31 -69.48 -10.70
C VAL A 22 -21.98 -68.85 -9.35
N THR A 23 -20.78 -69.13 -8.83
CA THR A 23 -20.22 -68.39 -7.69
C THR A 23 -19.26 -67.34 -8.23
N VAL A 24 -19.58 -66.05 -8.05
CA VAL A 24 -18.67 -64.95 -8.38
C VAL A 24 -18.02 -64.40 -7.12
N LYS A 25 -16.69 -64.28 -7.16
CA LYS A 25 -15.92 -63.51 -6.18
C LYS A 25 -15.65 -62.14 -6.78
N ALA A 26 -16.47 -61.15 -6.45
CA ALA A 26 -16.21 -59.78 -6.83
C ALA A 26 -15.05 -59.24 -5.96
N VAL A 27 -13.96 -58.81 -6.61
CA VAL A 27 -12.87 -58.09 -5.95
C VAL A 27 -13.09 -56.62 -6.24
N PHE A 28 -13.57 -55.87 -5.24
CA PHE A 28 -13.64 -54.42 -5.30
C PHE A 28 -12.32 -53.86 -4.79
N GLN A 29 -11.48 -53.34 -5.70
CA GLN A 29 -10.34 -52.52 -5.29
C GLN A 29 -10.90 -51.17 -4.84
N VAL A 30 -11.03 -50.99 -3.52
CA VAL A 30 -11.38 -49.69 -2.94
C VAL A 30 -10.16 -48.80 -3.11
N HIS A 31 -10.27 -47.78 -3.96
CA HIS A 31 -9.23 -46.78 -4.09
C HIS A 31 -9.30 -45.86 -2.87
N SER A 32 -8.41 -46.10 -1.90
CA SER A 32 -8.15 -45.14 -0.83
C SER A 32 -7.09 -44.16 -1.34
N TYR A 33 -7.43 -42.88 -1.34
CA TYR A 33 -6.48 -41.82 -1.67
C TYR A 33 -5.66 -41.44 -0.43
N GLY A 34 -4.36 -41.24 -0.62
CA GLY A 34 -3.50 -40.68 0.42
C GLY A 34 -3.74 -39.18 0.66
N ASP A 35 -2.87 -38.60 1.48
CA ASP A 35 -2.84 -37.16 1.74
C ASP A 35 -2.59 -36.35 0.47
N TRP A 36 -3.08 -35.10 0.46
CA TRP A 36 -2.79 -34.14 -0.60
C TRP A 36 -1.29 -33.88 -0.71
N GLN A 37 -0.77 -34.08 -1.92
CA GLN A 37 0.61 -33.80 -2.27
C GLN A 37 0.70 -32.40 -2.89
N ILE A 38 1.77 -31.68 -2.56
CA ILE A 38 2.01 -30.30 -2.99
C ILE A 38 3.19 -30.28 -3.95
N GLY A 39 2.94 -29.93 -5.21
CA GLY A 39 3.97 -29.68 -6.22
C GLY A 39 4.31 -28.21 -6.34
N ASP A 40 5.15 -27.92 -7.34
CA ASP A 40 5.58 -26.56 -7.64
C ASP A 40 4.46 -25.73 -8.31
N SER A 41 3.59 -26.35 -9.10
CA SER A 41 2.50 -25.66 -9.82
C SER A 41 1.11 -26.25 -9.58
N GLU A 42 1.02 -27.40 -8.89
CA GLU A 42 -0.21 -28.17 -8.76
C GLU A 42 -0.29 -28.96 -7.45
N HIS A 43 -1.50 -29.39 -7.12
CA HIS A 43 -1.82 -30.32 -6.05
C HIS A 43 -2.37 -31.60 -6.65
N TRP A 44 -2.05 -32.75 -6.06
CA TRP A 44 -2.62 -34.02 -6.48
C TRP A 44 -2.77 -34.99 -5.32
N ARG A 45 -3.57 -36.04 -5.50
CA ARG A 45 -3.62 -37.18 -4.59
C ARG A 45 -3.18 -38.43 -5.32
N GLN A 46 -2.42 -39.27 -4.62
CA GLN A 46 -1.97 -40.55 -5.14
C GLN A 46 -2.78 -41.67 -4.51
N CYS A 47 -3.23 -42.59 -5.35
CA CYS A 47 -3.89 -43.80 -4.91
C CYS A 47 -2.86 -44.87 -4.50
N SER A 48 -3.25 -45.82 -3.65
CA SER A 48 -2.43 -46.98 -3.26
C SER A 48 -1.97 -47.85 -4.44
N CYS A 49 -2.65 -47.78 -5.60
CA CYS A 49 -2.23 -48.42 -6.84
C CYS A 49 -1.15 -47.64 -7.63
N GLY A 50 -0.74 -46.47 -7.14
CA GLY A 50 0.27 -45.61 -7.76
C GLY A 50 -0.29 -44.57 -8.74
N ALA A 51 -1.56 -44.68 -9.16
CA ALA A 51 -2.20 -43.71 -10.05
C ALA A 51 -2.40 -42.34 -9.36
N VAL A 52 -2.13 -41.26 -10.09
CA VAL A 52 -2.37 -39.88 -9.66
C VAL A 52 -3.75 -39.43 -10.14
N SER A 53 -4.53 -38.81 -9.25
CA SER A 53 -5.85 -38.27 -9.55
C SER A 53 -6.08 -36.93 -8.83
N GLU A 54 -7.19 -36.25 -9.17
CA GLU A 54 -7.60 -34.99 -8.53
C GLU A 54 -6.54 -33.89 -8.63
N LYS A 55 -5.94 -33.76 -9.83
CA LYS A 55 -4.93 -32.74 -10.10
C LYS A 55 -5.61 -31.38 -10.25
N THR A 56 -5.19 -30.41 -9.46
CA THR A 56 -5.68 -29.03 -9.51
C THR A 56 -4.52 -28.06 -9.44
N ASP A 57 -4.58 -27.00 -10.22
CA ASP A 57 -3.57 -25.94 -10.21
C ASP A 57 -3.67 -25.11 -8.92
N HIS A 58 -2.64 -24.34 -8.62
CA HIS A 58 -2.72 -23.37 -7.53
C HIS A 58 -3.80 -22.31 -7.83
N ALA A 59 -4.86 -22.31 -7.02
CA ALA A 59 -5.91 -21.32 -7.06
C ALA A 59 -6.16 -20.77 -5.64
N GLY A 60 -6.48 -19.48 -5.55
CA GLY A 60 -6.96 -18.81 -4.34
C GLY A 60 -8.28 -18.12 -4.68
N SER A 61 -9.32 -18.35 -3.88
CA SER A 61 -10.69 -17.91 -4.20
C SER A 61 -11.13 -16.64 -3.46
N ASP A 62 -10.33 -16.16 -2.51
CA ASP A 62 -10.69 -15.12 -1.54
C ASP A 62 -9.78 -13.87 -1.57
N GLN A 63 -8.98 -13.70 -2.63
CA GLN A 63 -8.07 -12.55 -2.85
C GLN A 63 -6.97 -12.40 -1.78
N ASP A 64 -6.70 -13.41 -0.95
CA ASP A 64 -5.68 -13.34 0.10
C ASP A 64 -4.25 -13.59 -0.41
N HIS A 65 -4.10 -13.77 -1.73
CA HIS A 65 -2.88 -14.18 -2.44
C HIS A 65 -2.31 -15.52 -1.99
N LYS A 66 -3.08 -16.38 -1.34
CA LYS A 66 -2.67 -17.71 -0.90
C LYS A 66 -3.46 -18.78 -1.63
N CYS A 67 -2.92 -19.99 -1.61
CA CYS A 67 -3.63 -21.17 -2.06
C CYS A 67 -4.49 -21.73 -0.94
N ASP A 68 -5.78 -21.93 -1.19
CA ASP A 68 -6.75 -22.50 -0.24
C ASP A 68 -6.39 -23.93 0.21
N VAL A 69 -5.57 -24.64 -0.59
CA VAL A 69 -5.19 -26.04 -0.35
C VAL A 69 -3.93 -26.18 0.51
N CYS A 70 -2.92 -25.34 0.27
CA CYS A 70 -1.60 -25.50 0.91
C CYS A 70 -1.06 -24.24 1.60
N GLY A 71 -1.73 -23.10 1.46
CA GLY A 71 -1.33 -21.82 2.06
C GLY A 71 -0.14 -21.13 1.39
N LYS A 72 0.41 -21.67 0.29
CA LYS A 72 1.48 -21.01 -0.48
C LYS A 72 1.01 -19.66 -1.01
N THR A 73 1.85 -18.63 -0.90
CA THR A 73 1.63 -17.33 -1.55
C THR A 73 1.76 -17.50 -3.07
N LEU A 74 0.71 -17.13 -3.79
CA LEU A 74 0.58 -17.29 -5.25
C LEU A 74 1.12 -16.11 -6.02
N MET A 75 1.05 -14.92 -5.43
CA MET A 75 1.59 -13.72 -6.03
C MET A 75 1.98 -12.69 -4.97
N GLU A 76 2.98 -11.89 -5.31
CA GLU A 76 3.32 -10.71 -4.55
C GLU A 76 2.29 -9.60 -4.80
N HIS A 77 2.12 -8.70 -3.83
CA HIS A 77 1.24 -7.54 -3.99
C HIS A 77 1.75 -6.62 -5.12
N THR A 78 0.82 -6.22 -5.99
CA THR A 78 1.08 -5.29 -7.09
C THR A 78 0.07 -4.14 -7.09
N GLY A 79 0.49 -2.98 -7.61
CA GLY A 79 -0.35 -1.80 -7.79
C GLY A 79 -0.25 -0.76 -6.67
N GLY A 80 -0.89 0.38 -6.86
CA GLY A 80 -0.85 1.49 -5.90
C GLY A 80 0.50 2.23 -5.78
N LYS A 81 0.49 3.37 -5.07
CA LYS A 81 1.68 4.19 -4.82
C LYS A 81 1.77 4.54 -3.34
N ALA A 82 2.81 4.04 -2.66
CA ALA A 82 3.09 4.40 -1.27
C ALA A 82 3.35 5.90 -1.14
N THR A 83 2.85 6.50 -0.07
CA THR A 83 3.08 7.90 0.33
C THR A 83 3.99 7.95 1.56
N CYS A 84 4.35 9.15 2.01
CA CYS A 84 5.09 9.31 3.27
C CYS A 84 4.29 8.97 4.53
N ARG A 85 2.98 8.69 4.42
CA ARG A 85 2.09 8.37 5.55
C ARG A 85 1.29 7.07 5.42
N LYS A 86 1.15 6.56 4.20
CA LYS A 86 0.37 5.36 3.89
C LYS A 86 1.15 4.48 2.92
N ALA A 87 1.08 3.18 3.12
CA ALA A 87 1.72 2.22 2.23
C ALA A 87 1.02 2.18 0.86
N ALA A 88 1.55 1.40 -0.09
CA ALA A 88 0.85 1.16 -1.34
C ALA A 88 -0.39 0.29 -1.04
N VAL A 89 -1.45 0.45 -1.82
CA VAL A 89 -2.65 -0.39 -1.70
C VAL A 89 -2.67 -1.32 -2.88
N CYS A 90 -2.76 -2.63 -2.62
CA CYS A 90 -2.80 -3.63 -3.68
C CYS A 90 -4.09 -3.50 -4.49
N GLU A 91 -3.99 -3.47 -5.81
CA GLU A 91 -5.15 -3.31 -6.70
C GLU A 91 -6.04 -4.57 -6.78
N ILE A 92 -5.54 -5.70 -6.27
CA ILE A 92 -6.22 -7.00 -6.35
C ILE A 92 -7.00 -7.29 -5.07
N CYS A 93 -6.38 -7.10 -3.90
CA CYS A 93 -6.98 -7.42 -2.61
C CYS A 93 -7.35 -6.19 -1.77
N GLY A 94 -6.84 -5.00 -2.12
CA GLY A 94 -7.13 -3.76 -1.38
C GLY A 94 -6.35 -3.57 -0.07
N GLU A 95 -5.47 -4.51 0.29
CA GLU A 95 -4.64 -4.41 1.49
C GLU A 95 -3.44 -3.47 1.30
N GLU A 96 -3.02 -2.83 2.40
CA GLU A 96 -1.82 -1.99 2.45
C GLU A 96 -0.55 -2.86 2.48
N TYR A 97 0.44 -2.52 1.66
CA TYR A 97 1.68 -3.28 1.53
C TYR A 97 2.90 -2.43 1.17
N GLY A 98 4.08 -2.98 1.48
CA GLY A 98 5.38 -2.34 1.22
C GLY A 98 5.71 -1.20 2.18
N ASP A 99 6.93 -0.68 2.04
CA ASP A 99 7.39 0.43 2.87
C ASP A 99 6.76 1.77 2.45
N LEU A 100 6.65 2.68 3.42
CA LEU A 100 6.29 4.08 3.14
C LEU A 100 7.32 4.70 2.20
N ASN A 101 6.88 5.62 1.35
CA ASN A 101 7.76 6.39 0.48
C ASN A 101 7.99 7.79 1.08
N PRO A 102 9.16 8.06 1.70
CA PRO A 102 9.42 9.34 2.36
C PRO A 102 9.38 10.52 1.41
N ASN A 103 9.63 10.32 0.11
CA ASN A 103 9.70 11.37 -0.90
C ASN A 103 8.35 11.62 -1.59
N ASN A 104 7.35 10.76 -1.39
CA ASN A 104 6.03 10.94 -1.98
C ASN A 104 5.14 11.73 -1.00
N HIS A 105 5.38 13.04 -0.98
CA HIS A 105 4.59 14.00 -0.22
C HIS A 105 3.28 14.30 -0.95
N SER A 106 2.19 14.28 -0.19
CA SER A 106 0.87 14.68 -0.66
C SER A 106 0.24 15.64 0.34
N GLY A 107 -0.61 16.55 -0.13
CA GLY A 107 -1.35 17.50 0.72
C GLY A 107 -0.86 18.93 0.64
N LYS A 108 -1.39 19.76 1.54
CA LYS A 108 -1.14 21.21 1.59
C LYS A 108 0.17 21.51 2.34
N THR A 109 0.74 22.66 2.01
CA THR A 109 1.87 23.25 2.73
C THR A 109 1.36 24.32 3.69
N GLY A 110 2.01 24.40 4.86
CA GLY A 110 1.69 25.39 5.90
C GLY A 110 2.27 26.78 5.62
N GLY A 111 2.32 27.61 6.65
CA GLY A 111 2.92 28.95 6.58
C GLY A 111 4.43 28.91 6.33
N TRP A 112 4.96 30.01 5.79
CA TRP A 112 6.40 30.19 5.57
C TRP A 112 7.19 30.06 6.88
N GLN A 113 8.22 29.23 6.83
CA GLN A 113 9.28 29.10 7.81
C GLN A 113 10.53 29.83 7.29
N LYS A 114 11.44 30.19 8.20
CA LYS A 114 12.69 30.88 7.86
C LYS A 114 13.81 30.44 8.81
N ASP A 115 15.02 30.32 8.26
CA ASP A 115 16.25 30.11 9.03
C ASP A 115 17.47 30.40 8.15
N ASN A 116 18.51 30.99 8.76
CA ASN A 116 19.82 31.20 8.13
C ASN A 116 19.77 31.76 6.69
N GLY A 117 18.95 32.80 6.46
CA GLY A 117 18.83 33.48 5.15
C GLY A 117 17.93 32.76 4.13
N LYS A 118 17.32 31.64 4.52
CA LYS A 118 16.42 30.84 3.69
C LYS A 118 14.99 30.90 4.21
N HIS A 119 14.06 30.57 3.32
CA HIS A 119 12.68 30.29 3.66
C HIS A 119 12.20 28.99 3.01
N TRP A 120 11.22 28.34 3.62
CA TRP A 120 10.55 27.15 3.08
C TRP A 120 9.15 27.04 3.66
N LYS A 121 8.28 26.26 3.05
CA LYS A 121 7.06 25.76 3.70
C LYS A 121 7.26 24.33 4.12
N VAL A 122 6.48 23.89 5.09
CA VAL A 122 6.48 22.50 5.55
C VAL A 122 5.18 21.84 5.11
N TYR A 123 5.25 20.57 4.73
CA TYR A 123 4.03 19.82 4.43
C TYR A 123 3.29 19.50 5.72
N ASP A 124 1.96 19.65 5.71
CA ASP A 124 1.11 19.18 6.81
C ASP A 124 1.27 17.67 7.03
N CYS A 125 1.68 16.96 5.96
CA CYS A 125 1.94 15.53 6.02
C CYS A 125 3.27 15.16 6.70
N CYS A 126 4.26 16.04 6.67
CA CYS A 126 5.58 15.79 7.25
C CYS A 126 6.26 17.14 7.55
N PRO A 127 6.20 17.64 8.80
CA PRO A 127 6.79 18.92 9.17
C PRO A 127 8.31 18.99 8.99
N ALA A 128 8.99 17.84 8.93
CA ALA A 128 10.42 17.76 8.64
C ALA A 128 10.72 17.95 7.15
N ALA A 129 9.76 17.68 6.25
CA ALA A 129 9.93 17.84 4.82
C ALA A 129 9.71 19.29 4.41
N ARG A 130 10.71 19.85 3.72
CA ARG A 130 10.69 21.22 3.22
C ARG A 130 10.18 21.26 1.79
N ALA A 131 9.29 22.21 1.51
CA ALA A 131 8.76 22.54 0.21
C ALA A 131 9.13 23.98 -0.12
N GLU A 132 9.30 24.29 -1.40
CA GLU A 132 9.54 25.68 -1.85
C GLU A 132 10.73 26.33 -1.12
N GLU A 133 11.80 25.56 -0.83
CA GLU A 133 12.99 26.12 -0.18
C GLU A 133 13.71 27.06 -1.14
N GLY A 134 14.02 28.26 -0.67
CA GLY A 134 14.73 29.27 -1.43
C GLY A 134 15.38 30.32 -0.52
N ASP A 135 16.31 31.07 -1.11
CA ASP A 135 16.94 32.22 -0.46
C ASP A 135 16.01 33.44 -0.47
N HIS A 136 16.23 34.39 0.43
CA HIS A 136 15.46 35.64 0.41
C HIS A 136 15.75 36.50 -0.82
N ASN A 137 14.69 37.07 -1.38
CA ASN A 137 14.75 38.08 -2.43
C ASN A 137 14.38 39.45 -1.86
N SER A 138 15.35 40.36 -1.80
CA SER A 138 15.15 41.69 -1.22
C SER A 138 14.34 42.61 -2.15
N VAL A 139 13.25 43.14 -1.61
CA VAL A 139 12.40 44.19 -2.19
C VAL A 139 12.53 45.43 -1.33
N LYS A 140 12.87 46.57 -1.95
CA LYS A 140 13.09 47.84 -1.25
C LYS A 140 11.77 48.47 -0.80
N ASP A 141 11.73 48.89 0.45
CA ASP A 141 10.67 49.71 1.02
C ASP A 141 11.12 51.17 1.03
N ALA A 142 10.44 52.00 0.24
CA ALA A 142 10.82 53.39 0.06
C ALA A 142 10.81 54.18 1.38
N ALA A 143 11.82 55.03 1.56
CA ALA A 143 11.86 55.97 2.67
C ALA A 143 10.69 56.96 2.59
N LYS A 144 10.20 57.38 3.75
CA LYS A 144 9.22 58.45 3.88
C LYS A 144 9.87 59.61 4.62
N ALA A 145 10.01 60.77 3.98
CA ALA A 145 10.58 61.94 4.63
C ALA A 145 9.71 62.39 5.83
N PRO A 146 10.33 62.86 6.94
CA PRO A 146 9.59 63.50 8.03
C PRO A 146 8.98 64.84 7.57
N ALA A 147 7.87 65.22 8.17
CA ALA A 147 7.22 66.52 8.00
C ALA A 147 7.39 67.38 9.27
N CYS A 148 6.81 68.58 9.28
CA CYS A 148 6.89 69.50 10.42
C CYS A 148 6.33 68.89 11.71
N MET A 149 5.23 68.12 11.59
CA MET A 149 4.53 67.47 12.72
C MET A 149 4.55 65.94 12.65
N ASP A 150 4.80 65.36 11.47
CA ASP A 150 4.78 63.91 11.26
C ASP A 150 6.19 63.32 11.20
N THR A 151 6.38 62.15 11.82
CA THR A 151 7.62 61.38 11.70
C THR A 151 7.80 60.79 10.31
N GLY A 152 9.06 60.65 9.90
CA GLY A 152 9.48 59.91 8.70
C GLY A 152 9.86 58.47 8.99
N LEU A 153 10.21 57.74 7.93
CA LEU A 153 10.74 56.38 7.96
C LEU A 153 11.99 56.30 7.06
N THR A 154 13.02 55.60 7.50
CA THR A 154 14.19 55.28 6.66
C THR A 154 13.82 54.31 5.53
N GLU A 155 14.68 54.17 4.51
CA GLU A 155 14.57 53.05 3.56
C GLU A 155 14.68 51.73 4.34
N GLY A 156 13.89 50.74 3.95
CA GLY A 156 13.91 49.38 4.49
C GLY A 156 13.88 48.35 3.37
N ALA A 157 13.74 47.08 3.73
CA ALA A 157 13.53 46.01 2.76
C ALA A 157 12.82 44.80 3.36
N HIS A 158 12.04 44.12 2.54
CA HIS A 158 11.40 42.85 2.87
C HIS A 158 11.64 41.78 1.80
N CYS A 159 11.41 40.52 2.16
CA CYS A 159 11.46 39.40 1.24
C CYS A 159 10.18 39.38 0.39
N GLY A 160 10.31 39.48 -0.93
CA GLY A 160 9.15 39.49 -1.83
C GLY A 160 8.33 38.19 -1.80
N THR A 161 8.95 37.06 -1.43
CA THR A 161 8.29 35.74 -1.41
C THR A 161 7.60 35.44 -0.08
N CYS A 162 8.29 35.63 1.04
CA CYS A 162 7.77 35.26 2.37
C CYS A 162 7.39 36.45 3.26
N GLY A 163 7.64 37.69 2.82
CA GLY A 163 7.31 38.91 3.56
C GLY A 163 8.25 39.23 4.73
N GLU A 164 9.29 38.44 4.95
CA GLU A 164 10.24 38.66 6.03
C GLU A 164 10.90 40.04 5.93
N VAL A 165 10.92 40.80 7.02
CA VAL A 165 11.63 42.08 7.08
C VAL A 165 13.14 41.82 7.13
N LEU A 166 13.84 42.14 6.05
CA LEU A 166 15.29 41.95 5.91
C LEU A 166 16.07 43.16 6.42
N THR A 167 15.51 44.35 6.26
CA THR A 167 16.05 45.60 6.81
C THR A 167 14.89 46.40 7.35
N LYS A 168 14.88 46.57 8.68
CA LYS A 168 13.81 47.28 9.37
C LYS A 168 13.86 48.77 9.06
N GLN A 169 12.70 49.35 8.73
CA GLN A 169 12.56 50.80 8.69
C GLN A 169 12.63 51.36 10.11
N GLU A 170 13.42 52.41 10.29
CA GLU A 170 13.51 53.13 11.55
C GLU A 170 12.78 54.47 11.45
N THR A 171 12.20 54.89 12.57
CA THR A 171 11.45 56.15 12.63
C THR A 171 12.40 57.34 12.68
N VAL A 172 12.14 58.34 11.85
CA VAL A 172 12.87 59.61 11.83
C VAL A 172 11.98 60.68 12.46
N LYS A 173 12.53 61.47 13.40
CA LYS A 173 11.78 62.53 14.08
C LYS A 173 11.24 63.57 13.10
N ALA A 174 10.08 64.16 13.45
CA ALA A 174 9.53 65.31 12.75
C ALA A 174 10.53 66.47 12.75
N LEU A 175 10.45 67.33 11.74
CA LEU A 175 11.36 68.47 11.59
C LEU A 175 11.16 69.53 12.67
N GLY A 176 9.98 69.55 13.30
CA GLY A 176 9.62 70.56 14.28
C GLY A 176 9.05 71.83 13.63
N HIS A 177 8.66 72.76 14.49
CA HIS A 177 8.24 74.12 14.16
C HIS A 177 9.03 75.04 15.09
N ASP A 178 9.65 76.07 14.52
CA ASP A 178 10.38 77.12 15.26
C ASP A 178 9.42 78.13 15.87
#